data_AF-A0A815Y3F5-F1
#
_entry.id   AF-A0A815Y3F5-F1
#
_cell.length_a   1.000
_cell.length_b   1.000
_cell.length_c   1.000
_cell.angle_alpha   90.00
_cell.angle_beta   90.00
_cell.angle_gamma   90.00
#
_symmetry.space_group_name_H-M   'P 1'
#
loop_
_entity.id
_entity.type
_entity.pdbx_description
1 polymer ?
#
loop_
_entity_poly.entity_id
_entity_poly.type
_entity_poly.pdbx_seq_one_letter_code
_entity_poly.pdbx_strand_id
1 'polypeptide(L)'
;IIGPPRFFNVSHLILDGQWRNQHTVDSIDSLVCLSNITKLIRLERVPTLIFRTFIYRLTNLQSLTLTTFVLDGMNAAILQYLKCLHSLNIVQLDDNYRHFVNVEPFCTMFPQIEHLDIPIDNLDSCQYVIDRLGKFLISIVFRFPINEEEDDDDDDDDDDDDDNDDDDKNNELIEWTQNIEQNHHYRIRDGDIYLWF
;
A
#
# COMPACT_ATOMS: atom_id res chain seq x y z
N ILE A 1 -14.24 11.20 -33.46
CA ILE A 1 -13.14 12.17 -33.22
C ILE A 1 -13.21 12.53 -31.75
N ILE A 2 -12.22 12.12 -30.97
CA ILE A 2 -12.12 12.51 -29.56
C ILE A 2 -11.69 13.99 -29.58
N GLY A 3 -12.51 14.88 -29.04
CA GLY A 3 -12.17 16.30 -28.92
C GLY A 3 -11.07 16.52 -27.89
N PRO A 4 -10.50 17.73 -27.79
CA PRO A 4 -9.54 18.05 -26.72
C PRO A 4 -10.16 17.80 -25.34
N PRO A 5 -9.34 17.51 -24.30
CA PRO A 5 -9.83 17.28 -22.95
C PRO A 5 -10.71 18.44 -22.48
N ARG A 6 -11.78 18.13 -21.73
CA ARG A 6 -12.69 19.17 -21.22
C ARG A 6 -12.14 19.88 -19.99
N PHE A 7 -11.33 19.18 -19.20
CA PHE A 7 -10.79 19.65 -17.93
C PHE A 7 -9.26 19.60 -17.94
N PHE A 8 -8.63 20.77 -17.90
CA PHE A 8 -7.17 20.92 -17.93
C PHE A 8 -6.56 21.13 -16.53
N ASN A 9 -7.34 21.61 -15.55
CA ASN A 9 -6.82 21.95 -14.22
C ASN A 9 -7.12 20.86 -13.17
N VAL A 10 -7.31 19.62 -13.61
CA VAL A 10 -7.52 18.48 -12.71
C VAL A 10 -6.16 17.85 -12.44
N SER A 11 -5.75 17.84 -11.18
CA SER A 11 -4.52 17.17 -10.72
C SER A 11 -4.80 15.90 -9.92
N HIS A 12 -6.00 15.78 -9.35
CA HIS A 12 -6.39 14.66 -8.50
C HIS A 12 -7.53 13.89 -9.15
N LEU A 13 -7.36 12.58 -9.28
CA LEU A 13 -8.34 11.69 -9.88
C LEU A 13 -8.70 10.57 -8.91
N ILE A 14 -9.99 10.37 -8.69
CA ILE A 14 -10.52 9.27 -7.90
C ILE A 14 -11.36 8.42 -8.86
N LEU A 15 -10.96 7.17 -9.02
CA LEU A 15 -11.58 6.24 -9.94
C LEU A 15 -12.17 5.07 -9.16
N ASP A 16 -13.49 5.08 -8.99
CA ASP A 16 -14.23 4.00 -8.36
C ASP A 16 -14.97 3.14 -9.40
N GLY A 17 -15.35 1.93 -9.02
CA GLY A 17 -16.15 1.00 -9.82
C GLY A 17 -15.35 0.12 -10.78
N GLN A 18 -15.99 -0.95 -11.27
CA GLN A 18 -15.38 -1.94 -12.16
C GLN A 18 -15.24 -1.42 -13.59
N TRP A 19 -14.03 -1.51 -14.17
CA TRP A 19 -13.80 -1.12 -15.56
C TRP A 19 -13.95 -2.33 -16.48
N ARG A 20 -15.11 -2.42 -17.13
CA ARG A 20 -15.45 -3.59 -17.95
C ARG A 20 -14.90 -3.53 -19.38
N ASN A 21 -14.55 -2.35 -19.89
CA ASN A 21 -14.09 -2.18 -21.27
C ASN A 21 -13.17 -0.95 -21.49
N GLN A 22 -12.40 -0.99 -22.58
CA GLN A 22 -11.45 0.05 -22.99
C GLN A 22 -12.11 1.42 -23.23
N HIS A 23 -13.41 1.44 -23.58
CA HIS A 23 -14.17 2.68 -23.77
C HIS A 23 -14.19 3.58 -22.52
N THR A 24 -14.00 3.00 -21.33
CA THR A 24 -13.91 3.77 -20.08
C THR A 24 -12.67 4.67 -20.07
N VAL A 25 -11.51 4.17 -20.54
CA VAL A 25 -10.26 4.95 -20.59
C VAL A 25 -10.31 6.03 -21.66
N ASP A 26 -10.78 5.70 -22.86
CA ASP A 26 -10.87 6.67 -23.95
C ASP A 26 -11.84 7.82 -23.59
N SER A 27 -12.86 7.52 -22.77
CA SER A 27 -13.74 8.53 -22.21
C SER A 27 -13.00 9.44 -21.23
N ILE A 28 -12.14 8.91 -20.37
CA ILE A 28 -11.35 9.72 -19.42
C ILE A 28 -10.38 10.64 -20.16
N ASP A 29 -9.68 10.16 -21.20
CA ASP A 29 -8.77 10.98 -22.00
C ASP A 29 -9.50 12.16 -22.69
N SER A 30 -10.75 11.94 -23.09
CA SER A 30 -11.60 13.00 -23.65
C SER A 30 -12.07 14.02 -22.61
N LEU A 31 -12.03 13.66 -21.33
CA LEU A 31 -12.52 14.48 -20.23
C LEU A 31 -11.37 15.22 -19.55
N VAL A 32 -10.22 14.58 -19.33
CA VAL A 32 -9.16 15.10 -18.47
C VAL A 32 -7.80 15.00 -19.15
N CYS A 33 -6.98 16.04 -19.00
CA CYS A 33 -5.59 16.03 -19.44
C CYS A 33 -4.74 15.15 -18.50
N LEU A 34 -4.50 13.90 -18.89
CA LEU A 34 -3.79 12.92 -18.03
C LEU A 34 -2.37 13.34 -17.62
N SER A 35 -1.69 14.16 -18.42
CA SER A 35 -0.37 14.69 -18.04
C SER A 35 -0.42 15.61 -16.83
N ASN A 36 -1.58 16.15 -16.45
CA ASN A 36 -1.70 17.05 -15.31
C ASN A 36 -2.05 16.30 -14.01
N ILE A 37 -2.36 15.01 -14.10
CA ILE A 37 -2.71 14.19 -12.94
C ILE A 37 -1.44 13.87 -12.14
N THR A 38 -1.41 14.35 -10.91
CA THR A 38 -0.34 14.10 -9.93
C THR A 38 -0.80 13.15 -8.83
N LYS A 39 -2.10 12.99 -8.59
CA LYS A 39 -2.65 12.06 -7.60
C LYS A 39 -3.73 11.17 -8.19
N LEU A 40 -3.64 9.87 -7.95
CA LEU A 40 -4.61 8.86 -8.36
C LEU A 40 -5.02 7.99 -7.18
N ILE A 41 -6.33 7.83 -6.97
CA ILE A 41 -6.89 6.82 -6.07
C ILE A 41 -7.68 5.81 -6.92
N ARG A 42 -7.31 4.53 -6.83
CA ARG A 42 -7.97 3.44 -7.54
C ARG A 42 -8.14 2.22 -6.64
N LEU A 43 -9.37 1.96 -6.22
CA LEU A 43 -9.70 0.88 -5.28
C LEU A 43 -10.35 -0.31 -6.00
N GLU A 44 -9.63 -0.92 -6.95
CA GLU A 44 -10.16 -2.07 -7.71
C GLU A 44 -9.71 -3.40 -7.09
N ARG A 45 -10.60 -4.40 -7.06
CA ARG A 45 -10.27 -5.75 -6.56
C ARG A 45 -9.43 -6.57 -7.53
N VAL A 46 -9.49 -6.31 -8.84
CA VAL A 46 -8.75 -7.05 -9.85
C VAL A 46 -8.11 -6.08 -10.84
N PRO A 47 -6.77 -6.07 -10.98
CA PRO A 47 -6.11 -5.21 -11.95
C PRO A 47 -6.48 -5.61 -13.38
N THR A 48 -7.17 -4.74 -14.10
CA THR A 48 -7.54 -4.96 -15.50
C THR A 48 -6.40 -4.57 -16.45
N LEU A 49 -6.31 -5.21 -17.63
CA LEU A 49 -5.38 -4.78 -18.70
C LEU A 49 -5.62 -3.31 -19.12
N ILE A 50 -6.84 -2.84 -18.93
CA ILE A 50 -7.25 -1.46 -19.19
C ILE A 50 -6.57 -0.52 -18.17
N PHE A 51 -6.62 -0.86 -16.88
CA PHE A 51 -5.90 -0.11 -15.85
C PHE A 51 -4.39 -0.06 -16.13
N ARG A 52 -3.82 -1.17 -16.63
CA ARG A 52 -2.41 -1.20 -17.02
C ARG A 52 -2.07 -0.13 -18.07
N THR A 53 -2.87 -0.08 -19.13
CA THR A 53 -2.68 0.87 -20.23
C THR A 53 -2.89 2.32 -19.77
N PHE A 54 -3.80 2.51 -18.82
CA PHE A 54 -4.08 3.82 -18.22
C PHE A 54 -2.89 4.35 -17.41
N ILE A 55 -2.29 3.52 -16.56
CA ILE A 55 -1.14 3.91 -15.71
C ILE A 55 0.03 4.45 -16.53
N TYR A 56 0.32 3.84 -17.70
CA TYR A 56 1.40 4.31 -18.58
C TYR A 56 1.22 5.73 -19.13
N ARG A 57 0.00 6.29 -19.07
CA ARG A 57 -0.30 7.64 -19.54
C ARG A 57 -0.14 8.70 -18.46
N LEU A 58 0.01 8.30 -17.19
CA LEU A 58 0.10 9.20 -16.04
C LEU A 58 1.57 9.54 -15.72
N THR A 59 2.25 10.20 -16.66
CA THR A 59 3.71 10.41 -16.58
C THR A 59 4.17 11.31 -15.43
N ASN A 60 3.29 12.16 -14.91
CA ASN A 60 3.57 13.08 -13.81
C ASN A 60 2.95 12.63 -12.48
N LEU A 61 2.53 11.36 -12.39
CA LEU A 61 1.92 10.83 -11.19
C LEU A 61 2.95 10.81 -10.05
N GLN A 62 2.55 11.41 -8.93
CA GLN A 62 3.35 11.61 -7.74
C GLN A 62 2.82 10.81 -6.55
N SER A 63 1.50 10.68 -6.45
CA SER A 63 0.82 9.95 -5.39
C SER A 63 -0.17 8.93 -5.96
N LEU A 64 -0.08 7.69 -5.50
CA LEU A 64 -0.93 6.60 -5.95
C LEU A 64 -1.51 5.85 -4.75
N THR A 65 -2.81 5.58 -4.79
CA THR A 65 -3.49 4.71 -3.83
C THR A 65 -4.10 3.53 -4.56
N LEU A 66 -3.73 2.31 -4.17
CA LEU A 66 -4.16 1.05 -4.77
C LEU A 66 -4.62 0.06 -3.70
N THR A 67 -5.11 -1.09 -4.14
CA THR A 67 -5.45 -2.21 -3.25
C THR A 67 -4.32 -3.24 -3.22
N THR A 68 -4.26 -4.04 -2.17
CA THR A 68 -3.32 -5.17 -2.04
C THR A 68 -3.40 -6.15 -3.22
N PHE A 69 -4.61 -6.40 -3.74
CA PHE A 69 -4.85 -7.25 -4.92
C PHE A 69 -4.14 -6.78 -6.20
N VAL A 70 -3.80 -5.49 -6.29
CA VAL A 70 -3.06 -4.96 -7.43
C VAL A 70 -1.57 -5.32 -7.35
N LEU A 71 -1.04 -5.58 -6.15
CA LEU A 71 0.37 -5.90 -5.95
C LEU A 71 0.68 -7.41 -6.02
N ASP A 72 -0.22 -8.27 -5.57
CA ASP A 72 -0.01 -9.74 -5.54
C ASP A 72 0.02 -10.42 -6.93
N GLY A 73 -0.67 -9.87 -7.92
CA GLY A 73 -0.98 -10.58 -9.17
C GLY A 73 -0.04 -10.41 -10.37
N MET A 74 1.29 -10.27 -10.21
CA MET A 74 2.26 -9.97 -11.31
C MET A 74 2.32 -8.51 -11.81
N ASN A 75 1.98 -7.51 -10.98
CA ASN A 75 1.68 -6.16 -11.47
C ASN A 75 2.56 -5.02 -10.96
N ALA A 76 3.32 -5.15 -9.87
CA ALA A 76 4.11 -4.02 -9.36
C ALA A 76 5.10 -3.46 -10.41
N ALA A 77 5.61 -4.31 -11.31
CA ALA A 77 6.47 -3.90 -12.42
C ALA A 77 5.81 -2.86 -13.34
N ILE A 78 4.48 -2.77 -13.38
CA ILE A 78 3.81 -1.73 -14.15
C ILE A 78 4.03 -0.33 -13.61
N LEU A 79 4.30 -0.24 -12.31
CA LEU A 79 4.50 1.02 -11.63
C LEU A 79 5.94 1.52 -11.79
N GLN A 80 6.88 0.68 -12.27
CA GLN A 80 8.28 1.08 -12.54
C GLN A 80 8.40 2.23 -13.55
N TYR A 81 7.36 2.47 -14.36
CA TYR A 81 7.31 3.54 -15.34
C TYR A 81 6.92 4.90 -14.73
N LEU A 82 6.41 4.91 -13.49
CA LEU A 82 5.99 6.10 -12.76
C LEU A 82 7.20 6.76 -12.09
N LYS A 83 8.08 7.37 -12.90
CA LYS A 83 9.34 7.97 -12.44
C LYS A 83 9.20 9.12 -11.46
N CYS A 84 8.02 9.72 -11.37
CA CYS A 84 7.73 10.83 -10.46
C CYS A 84 7.03 10.38 -9.18
N LEU A 85 6.77 9.07 -9.01
CA LEU A 85 6.04 8.54 -7.89
C LEU A 85 6.90 8.60 -6.62
N HIS A 86 6.45 9.38 -5.65
CA HIS A 86 7.09 9.52 -4.33
C HIS A 86 6.16 9.08 -3.19
N SER A 87 4.85 8.93 -3.44
CA SER A 87 3.87 8.52 -2.46
C SER A 87 3.05 7.34 -2.93
N LEU A 88 3.02 6.27 -2.14
CA LEU A 88 2.23 5.08 -2.41
C LEU A 88 1.48 4.62 -1.16
N ASN A 89 0.18 4.38 -1.31
CA ASN A 89 -0.68 3.82 -0.28
C ASN A 89 -1.40 2.58 -0.80
N ILE A 90 -1.32 1.46 -0.06
CA ILE A 90 -1.87 0.16 -0.44
C ILE A 90 -3.02 -0.25 0.49
N VAL A 91 -4.24 0.12 0.17
CA VAL A 91 -5.42 -0.13 1.01
C VAL A 91 -5.83 -1.61 0.96
N GLN A 92 -6.17 -2.18 2.10
CA GLN A 92 -6.85 -3.48 2.16
C GLN A 92 -8.36 -3.23 2.08
N LEU A 93 -9.07 -3.95 1.20
CA LEU A 93 -10.52 -3.75 0.98
C LEU A 93 -11.41 -4.77 1.69
N ASP A 94 -10.86 -5.84 2.22
CA ASP A 94 -11.62 -6.91 2.87
C ASP A 94 -10.93 -7.28 4.18
N ASP A 95 -11.63 -7.09 5.29
CA ASP A 95 -11.11 -7.37 6.63
C ASP A 95 -10.92 -8.88 6.84
N ASN A 96 -11.69 -9.71 6.12
CA ASN A 96 -11.64 -11.17 6.23
C ASN A 96 -10.47 -11.80 5.45
N TYR A 97 -9.86 -11.05 4.53
CA TYR A 97 -8.76 -11.53 3.68
C TYR A 97 -7.58 -10.57 3.77
N ARG A 98 -6.70 -10.83 4.75
CA ARG A 98 -5.40 -10.17 4.87
C ARG A 98 -4.50 -10.60 3.72
N HIS A 99 -4.36 -9.71 2.75
CA HIS A 99 -3.42 -9.83 1.63
C HIS A 99 -2.22 -8.95 1.91
N PHE A 100 -1.06 -9.57 2.10
CA PHE A 100 0.18 -8.89 2.41
C PHE A 100 1.04 -8.74 1.16
N VAL A 101 1.74 -7.62 1.07
CA VAL A 101 2.56 -7.33 -0.10
C VAL A 101 3.93 -7.99 0.05
N ASN A 102 4.36 -8.71 -0.97
CA ASN A 102 5.77 -9.11 -1.06
C ASN A 102 6.66 -7.87 -1.30
N VAL A 103 7.48 -7.52 -0.29
CA VAL A 103 8.26 -6.29 -0.24
C VAL A 103 9.57 -6.31 -1.04
N GLU A 104 10.10 -7.47 -1.42
CA GLU A 104 11.41 -7.53 -2.10
C GLU A 104 11.36 -6.93 -3.53
N PRO A 105 10.42 -7.36 -4.41
CA PRO A 105 10.29 -6.75 -5.73
C PRO A 105 9.91 -5.28 -5.63
N PHE A 106 9.16 -4.93 -4.58
CA PHE A 106 8.68 -3.59 -4.32
C PHE A 106 9.84 -2.60 -4.12
N CYS A 107 10.75 -2.88 -3.18
CA CYS A 107 11.87 -1.98 -2.87
C CYS A 107 12.79 -1.74 -4.08
N THR A 108 12.88 -2.72 -4.97
CA THR A 108 13.67 -2.59 -6.21
C THR A 108 12.99 -1.68 -7.24
N MET A 109 11.66 -1.66 -7.28
CA MET A 109 10.88 -0.91 -8.28
C MET A 109 10.71 0.56 -7.93
N PHE A 110 10.77 0.92 -6.65
CA PHE A 110 10.53 2.28 -6.16
C PHE A 110 11.69 2.81 -5.29
N PRO A 111 12.91 2.92 -5.84
CA PRO A 111 14.07 3.31 -5.05
C PRO A 111 14.02 4.77 -4.53
N GLN A 112 13.03 5.56 -4.94
CA GLN A 112 12.88 6.98 -4.58
C GLN A 112 11.55 7.26 -3.87
N ILE A 113 10.87 6.23 -3.36
CA ILE A 113 9.63 6.45 -2.62
C ILE A 113 9.94 7.18 -1.30
N GLU A 114 9.18 8.24 -1.03
CA GLU A 114 9.34 9.10 0.15
C GLU A 114 8.25 8.80 1.19
N HIS A 115 7.04 8.48 0.73
CA HIS A 115 5.89 8.17 1.58
C HIS A 115 5.33 6.81 1.22
N LEU A 116 5.40 5.86 2.15
CA LEU A 116 4.91 4.49 1.93
C LEU A 116 3.90 4.11 3.01
N ASP A 117 2.74 3.62 2.60
CA ASP A 117 1.73 3.06 3.49
C ASP A 117 1.34 1.68 2.95
N ILE A 118 1.71 0.63 3.68
CA ILE A 118 1.70 -0.74 3.17
C ILE A 118 1.33 -1.74 4.27
N PRO A 119 0.44 -2.71 3.98
CA PRO A 119 0.21 -3.85 4.87
C PRO A 119 1.31 -4.89 4.69
N ILE A 120 1.91 -5.29 5.81
CA ILE A 120 3.03 -6.24 5.87
C ILE A 120 2.68 -7.33 6.89
N ASP A 121 3.12 -8.55 6.63
CA ASP A 121 2.84 -9.76 7.41
C ASP A 121 3.81 -10.03 8.55
N ASN A 122 5.06 -9.55 8.48
CA ASN A 122 6.10 -9.86 9.46
C ASN A 122 7.13 -8.72 9.64
N LEU A 123 7.83 -8.72 10.79
CA LEU A 123 8.79 -7.68 11.17
C LEU A 123 10.04 -7.70 10.29
N ASP A 124 10.44 -8.89 9.83
CA ASP A 124 11.55 -9.06 8.89
C ASP A 124 11.32 -8.27 7.59
N SER A 125 10.09 -8.27 7.08
CA SER A 125 9.71 -7.48 5.90
C SER A 125 9.72 -5.98 6.18
N CYS A 126 9.32 -5.55 7.37
CA CYS A 126 9.47 -4.15 7.80
C CYS A 126 10.94 -3.73 7.83
N GLN A 127 11.80 -4.53 8.46
CA GLN A 127 13.24 -4.27 8.53
C GLN A 127 13.86 -4.23 7.12
N TYR A 128 13.48 -5.17 6.25
CA TYR A 128 13.94 -5.19 4.87
C TYR A 128 13.62 -3.89 4.14
N VAL A 129 12.40 -3.35 4.32
CA VAL A 129 12.00 -2.06 3.73
C VAL A 129 12.84 -0.92 4.28
N ILE A 130 13.06 -0.85 5.59
CA ILE A 130 13.89 0.17 6.23
C ILE A 130 15.33 0.11 5.69
N ASP A 131 15.94 -1.07 5.65
CA ASP A 131 17.33 -1.25 5.20
C ASP A 131 17.52 -0.83 3.73
N ARG A 132 16.51 -1.05 2.90
CA ARG A 132 16.57 -0.78 1.46
C ARG A 132 16.16 0.64 1.08
N LEU A 133 15.13 1.18 1.72
CA LEU A 133 14.48 2.44 1.34
C LEU A 133 14.66 3.55 2.36
N GLY A 134 15.11 3.26 3.59
CA GLY A 134 15.16 4.23 4.71
C GLY A 134 15.93 5.52 4.43
N LYS A 135 16.90 5.50 3.51
CA LYS A 135 17.63 6.72 3.08
C LYS A 135 16.82 7.69 2.24
N PHE A 136 15.71 7.22 1.67
CA PHE A 136 14.83 7.99 0.78
C PHE A 136 13.46 8.23 1.40
N LEU A 137 13.04 7.37 2.33
CA LEU A 137 11.78 7.51 3.04
C LEU A 137 11.82 8.77 3.91
N ILE A 138 10.74 9.54 3.85
CA ILE A 138 10.39 10.60 4.80
C ILE A 138 9.43 10.03 5.85
N SER A 139 8.49 9.17 5.42
CA SER A 139 7.56 8.50 6.32
C SER A 139 7.14 7.13 5.81
N ILE A 140 6.98 6.19 6.72
CA ILE A 140 6.37 4.88 6.43
C ILE A 140 5.32 4.51 7.46
N VAL A 141 4.24 3.88 7.00
CA VAL A 141 3.22 3.26 7.84
C VAL A 141 3.20 1.78 7.52
N PHE A 142 3.52 0.97 8.53
CA PHE A 142 3.36 -0.48 8.48
C PHE A 142 2.05 -0.85 9.17
N ARG A 143 1.14 -1.44 8.40
CA ARG A 143 -0.10 -1.99 8.94
C ARG A 143 0.11 -3.45 9.27
N PHE A 144 0.19 -3.73 10.57
CA PHE A 144 0.56 -5.02 11.09
C PHE A 144 -0.66 -5.69 11.72
N PRO A 145 -0.85 -7.01 11.49
CA PRO A 145 -1.86 -7.75 12.23
C PRO A 145 -1.40 -7.88 13.69
N ILE A 146 -1.79 -6.95 14.55
CA ILE A 146 -1.76 -7.23 15.99
C ILE A 146 -2.92 -8.21 16.22
N ASN A 147 -2.61 -9.39 16.77
CA ASN A 147 -3.63 -10.27 17.32
C ASN A 147 -4.23 -9.48 18.50
N GLU A 148 -5.32 -8.75 18.26
CA GLU A 148 -6.24 -8.43 19.34
C GLU A 148 -6.92 -9.76 19.63
N GLU A 149 -6.51 -10.42 20.71
CA GLU A 149 -7.20 -11.59 21.23
C GLU A 149 -8.69 -11.22 21.31
N GLU A 150 -9.51 -11.87 20.47
CA GLU A 150 -10.94 -11.87 20.69
C GLU A 150 -11.14 -12.70 21.96
N ASP A 151 -11.29 -11.99 23.09
CA ASP A 151 -11.85 -12.51 24.35
C ASP A 151 -13.25 -13.06 24.05
N ASP A 152 -13.32 -14.22 23.39
CA ASP A 152 -14.54 -15.03 23.31
C ASP A 152 -14.69 -15.74 24.65
N ASP A 153 -15.16 -14.95 25.63
CA ASP A 153 -15.87 -15.40 26.81
C ASP A 153 -17.08 -16.23 26.37
N ASP A 154 -16.91 -17.55 26.19
CA ASP A 154 -18.02 -18.51 26.22
C ASP A 154 -17.51 -19.87 26.76
N ASP A 155 -17.41 -19.90 28.09
CA ASP A 155 -17.79 -20.96 29.04
C ASP A 155 -17.69 -22.45 28.65
N ASP A 156 -17.05 -23.16 29.59
CA ASP A 156 -17.27 -24.55 30.04
C ASP A 156 -16.61 -25.70 29.27
N ASP A 157 -15.40 -26.06 29.73
CA ASP A 157 -15.08 -27.34 30.40
C ASP A 157 -13.72 -27.94 29.99
N ASP A 158 -12.82 -27.91 30.99
CA ASP A 158 -11.83 -28.92 31.40
C ASP A 158 -10.65 -29.33 30.49
N ASP A 159 -9.48 -29.04 31.09
CA ASP A 159 -8.22 -29.80 31.15
C ASP A 159 -7.19 -29.68 30.02
N ASP A 160 -6.11 -28.99 30.41
CA ASP A 160 -4.70 -29.19 30.07
C ASP A 160 -4.32 -29.15 28.58
N ASP A 161 -3.84 -27.98 28.13
CA ASP A 161 -2.46 -27.88 27.62
C ASP A 161 -2.04 -26.40 27.46
N ASP A 162 -0.88 -26.08 28.05
CA ASP A 162 -0.19 -24.79 28.09
C ASP A 162 0.29 -24.32 26.70
N ASP A 163 -0.52 -23.54 25.95
CA ASP A 163 -0.03 -22.80 24.77
C ASP A 163 -0.13 -21.28 25.02
N ASN A 164 0.85 -20.78 25.78
CA ASN A 164 1.00 -19.38 26.19
C ASN A 164 1.82 -18.56 25.16
N ASP A 165 1.50 -18.70 23.86
CA ASP A 165 2.35 -18.26 22.73
C ASP A 165 1.99 -16.88 22.12
N ASP A 166 0.93 -16.20 22.58
CA ASP A 166 0.49 -14.92 21.98
C ASP A 166 1.15 -13.66 22.57
N ASP A 167 1.72 -13.74 23.78
CA ASP A 167 2.48 -12.63 24.42
C ASP A 167 3.80 -12.29 23.69
N ASP A 168 4.34 -13.23 22.90
CA ASP A 168 5.67 -13.09 22.30
C ASP A 168 5.70 -12.07 21.15
N LYS A 169 4.65 -11.98 20.31
CA LYS A 169 4.68 -11.06 19.14
C LYS A 169 4.66 -9.59 19.52
N ASN A 170 3.94 -9.24 20.58
CA ASN A 170 3.90 -7.85 21.04
C ASN A 170 5.23 -7.45 21.67
N ASN A 171 5.87 -8.36 22.40
CA ASN A 171 7.22 -8.17 22.93
C ASN A 171 8.25 -8.03 21.80
N GLU A 172 8.19 -8.89 20.77
CA GLU A 172 9.03 -8.79 19.58
C GLU A 172 8.88 -7.43 18.87
N LEU A 173 7.65 -6.94 18.71
CA LEU A 173 7.38 -5.63 18.12
C LEU A 173 7.99 -4.49 18.94
N ILE A 174 7.82 -4.53 20.26
CA ILE A 174 8.39 -3.52 21.17
C ILE A 174 9.92 -3.56 21.11
N GLU A 175 10.53 -4.73 21.20
CA GLU A 175 11.99 -4.90 21.10
C GLU A 175 12.52 -4.43 19.74
N TRP A 176 11.83 -4.80 18.66
CA TRP A 176 12.19 -4.36 17.31
C TRP A 176 12.15 -2.83 17.19
N THR A 177 11.07 -2.18 17.64
CA THR A 177 10.97 -0.70 17.58
C THR A 177 12.02 0.02 18.42
N GLN A 178 12.46 -0.55 19.56
CA GLN A 178 13.55 0.00 20.37
C GLN A 178 14.91 -0.11 19.69
N ASN A 179 15.08 -1.06 18.77
CA ASN A 179 16.32 -1.29 18.03
C ASN A 179 16.41 -0.49 16.72
N ILE A 180 15.34 0.16 16.27
CA ILE A 180 15.38 1.06 15.12
C ILE A 180 16.36 2.21 15.42
N GLU A 181 17.26 2.54 14.49
CA GLU A 181 18.36 3.48 14.74
C GLU A 181 17.85 4.80 15.35
N GLN A 182 18.65 5.41 16.24
CA GLN A 182 18.28 6.58 17.08
C GLN A 182 17.79 7.83 16.32
N ASN A 183 17.95 7.88 15.00
CA ASN A 183 17.51 9.01 14.17
C ASN A 183 16.07 8.84 13.66
N HIS A 184 15.41 7.72 13.94
CA HIS A 184 14.04 7.47 13.51
C HIS A 184 13.07 7.83 14.63
N HIS A 185 12.02 8.55 14.28
CA HIS A 185 10.87 8.76 15.15
C HIS A 185 9.82 7.70 14.84
N TYR A 186 9.22 7.10 15.87
CA TYR A 186 8.12 6.17 15.65
C TYR A 186 6.96 6.41 16.61
N ARG A 187 5.78 5.94 16.21
CA ARG A 187 4.58 5.89 17.02
C ARG A 187 3.77 4.65 16.64
N ILE A 188 3.32 3.90 17.64
CA ILE A 188 2.35 2.84 17.44
C ILE A 188 0.95 3.41 17.72
N ARG A 189 -0.01 3.12 16.84
CA ARG A 189 -1.40 3.55 17.02
C ARG A 189 -2.33 2.59 16.28
N ASP A 190 -3.35 2.10 16.97
CA ASP A 190 -4.45 1.31 16.38
C ASP A 190 -3.92 0.09 15.58
N GLY A 191 -2.89 -0.60 16.08
CA GLY A 191 -2.27 -1.74 15.38
C GLY A 191 -1.14 -1.37 14.40
N ASP A 192 -1.02 -0.09 14.06
CA ASP A 192 -0.11 0.38 13.01
C ASP A 192 1.17 1.02 13.57
N ILE A 193 2.27 0.83 12.86
CA ILE A 193 3.55 1.45 13.15
C ILE A 193 3.78 2.61 12.19
N TYR A 194 3.86 3.81 12.74
CA TYR A 194 4.21 5.02 12.00
C TYR A 194 5.69 5.33 12.27
N LEU A 195 6.46 5.52 11.21
CA LEU A 195 7.89 5.82 11.25
C LEU A 195 8.18 7.07 10.41
N TRP A 196 9.06 7.93 10.91
CA TRP A 196 9.53 9.14 10.24
C TRP A 196 11.06 9.25 10.37
N PHE A 197 11.71 9.65 9.29
CA PHE A 197 13.17 9.63 9.09
C PHE A 197 13.74 11.07 8.99
#